data_AF-A0A3R7T1F1-F1
#
_entry.id   AF-A0A3R7T1F1-F1
#
_cell.length_a   1.000
_cell.length_b   1.000
_cell.length_c   1.000
_cell.angle_alpha   90.00
_cell.angle_beta   90.00
_cell.angle_gamma   90.00
#
_symmetry.space_group_name_H-M   'P 1'
#
loop_
_entity.id
_entity.type
_entity.pdbx_description
1 polymer ?
#
loop_
_entity_poly.entity_id
_entity_poly.type
_entity_poly.pdbx_seq_one_letter_code
_entity_poly.pdbx_strand_id
1 'polypeptide(L)'
;MNGPVAEVSTWLLRWPQLLVAGLMVVCLVSGIGVVYSVHTTRMLYSEIQSLQTEQDRLDSDYEKLLLEQSAWAAYTRVDELSRDELNMVSPDTDAIVMVQK
;
A
#
# COMPACT_ATOMS: atom_id res chain seq x y z
N MET A 1 -9.30 31.02 -65.49
CA MET A 1 -9.99 30.43 -64.32
C MET A 1 -8.95 29.67 -63.50
N ASN A 2 -8.00 30.39 -62.90
CA ASN A 2 -6.89 29.79 -62.16
C ASN A 2 -7.00 30.32 -60.73
N GLY A 3 -7.72 29.56 -59.91
CA GLY A 3 -8.15 29.99 -58.58
C GLY A 3 -7.02 30.02 -57.54
N PRO A 4 -7.33 30.53 -56.32
CA PRO A 4 -6.40 30.72 -55.18
C PRO A 4 -5.74 29.42 -54.65
N VAL A 5 -6.09 28.26 -55.21
CA VAL A 5 -5.58 26.95 -54.81
C VAL A 5 -4.08 26.74 -55.12
N ALA A 6 -3.53 27.44 -56.12
CA ALA A 6 -2.11 27.32 -56.46
C ALA A 6 -1.21 27.99 -55.40
N GLU A 7 -1.61 29.15 -54.88
CA GLU A 7 -0.89 29.84 -53.81
C GLU A 7 -0.95 29.03 -52.51
N VAL A 8 -2.11 28.46 -52.18
CA VAL A 8 -2.30 27.60 -51.01
C VAL A 8 -1.39 26.36 -51.08
N SER A 9 -1.23 25.75 -52.26
CA SER A 9 -0.32 24.61 -52.48
C SER A 9 1.14 24.98 -52.28
N THR A 10 1.60 26.13 -52.80
CA THR A 10 2.97 26.61 -52.59
C THR A 10 3.23 27.06 -51.16
N TRP A 11 2.20 27.56 -50.46
CA TRP A 11 2.27 27.80 -49.03
C TRP A 11 2.42 26.50 -48.26
N LEU A 12 1.71 25.42 -48.66
CA LEU A 12 1.70 24.04 -48.12
C LEU A 12 2.96 23.21 -48.41
N LEU A 13 3.67 23.54 -49.48
CA LEU A 13 4.89 22.87 -49.93
C LEU A 13 6.14 23.67 -49.55
N ARG A 14 6.10 24.41 -48.43
CA ARG A 14 7.27 25.05 -47.83
C ARG A 14 7.85 24.12 -46.76
N TRP A 15 9.15 23.83 -46.87
CA TRP A 15 9.97 23.10 -45.88
C TRP A 15 9.61 23.33 -44.39
N PRO A 16 9.30 24.55 -43.90
CA PRO A 16 8.87 24.76 -42.52
C PRO A 16 7.60 24.02 -42.09
N GLN A 17 6.63 23.76 -42.97
CA GLN A 17 5.40 23.06 -42.57
C GLN A 17 5.59 21.57 -42.38
N LEU A 18 6.53 20.95 -43.12
CA LEU A 18 6.92 19.56 -42.88
C LEU A 18 7.53 19.42 -41.48
N LEU A 19 8.30 20.41 -41.01
CA LEU A 19 8.83 20.43 -39.64
C LEU A 19 7.71 20.55 -38.60
N VAL A 20 6.73 21.43 -38.82
CA VAL A 20 5.59 21.59 -37.91
C VAL A 20 4.72 20.34 -37.87
N ALA A 21 4.45 19.73 -39.03
CA ALA A 21 3.73 18.46 -39.12
C ALA A 21 4.49 17.34 -38.40
N GLY A 22 5.81 17.26 -38.59
CA GLY A 22 6.67 16.32 -37.87
C GLY A 22 6.63 16.51 -36.36
N LEU A 23 6.72 17.75 -35.88
CA LEU A 23 6.58 18.08 -34.45
C LEU A 23 5.21 17.68 -33.89
N MET A 24 4.13 17.90 -34.63
CA MET A 24 2.80 17.44 -34.21
C MET A 24 2.74 15.91 -34.08
N VAL A 25 3.31 15.17 -35.04
CA VAL A 25 3.38 13.71 -34.97
C VAL A 25 4.21 13.26 -33.77
N VAL A 26 5.35 13.89 -33.51
CA VAL A 26 6.19 13.59 -32.34
C VAL A 26 5.43 13.84 -31.04
N CYS A 27 4.71 14.96 -30.92
CA CYS A 27 3.89 15.26 -29.75
C CYS A 27 2.76 14.22 -29.56
N LEU A 28 2.10 13.80 -30.63
CA LEU A 28 1.07 12.75 -30.58
C LEU A 28 1.66 11.42 -30.11
N VAL A 29 2.79 11.00 -30.69
CA VAL A 29 3.49 9.77 -30.30
C VAL A 29 3.95 9.85 -28.85
N SER A 30 4.47 10.99 -28.42
CA SER A 30 4.85 11.23 -27.02
C SER A 30 3.65 11.09 -26.08
N GLY A 31 2.50 11.67 -26.43
CA GLY A 31 1.28 11.55 -25.63
C GLY A 31 0.80 10.10 -25.51
N ILE A 32 0.77 9.36 -26.62
CA ILE A 32 0.41 7.94 -26.63
C ILE A 32 1.40 7.12 -25.79
N GLY A 33 2.70 7.41 -25.88
CA GLY A 33 3.74 6.76 -25.08
C GLY A 33 3.54 6.96 -23.57
N VAL A 34 3.16 8.17 -23.15
CA VAL A 34 2.84 8.45 -21.73
C VAL A 34 1.62 7.65 -21.27
N VAL A 35 0.55 7.60 -22.07
CA VAL A 35 -0.65 6.82 -21.74
C VAL A 35 -0.34 5.34 -21.61
N TYR A 36 0.48 4.80 -22.51
CA TYR A 36 0.93 3.41 -22.45
C TYR A 36 1.73 3.13 -21.17
N SER A 37 2.67 4.02 -20.82
CA SER A 37 3.47 3.91 -19.60
C SER A 37 2.58 3.89 -18.34
N VAL A 38 1.56 4.75 -18.27
CA VAL A 38 0.59 4.77 -17.16
C VAL A 38 -0.21 3.48 -17.09
N HIS A 39 -0.61 2.92 -18.23
CA HIS A 39 -1.36 1.65 -18.26
C HIS A 39 -0.51 0.49 -17.71
N THR A 40 0.75 0.37 -18.15
CA THR A 40 1.69 -0.64 -17.63
C THR A 40 2.00 -0.43 -16.15
N THR A 41 2.14 0.83 -15.72
CA THR A 41 2.37 1.18 -14.32
C THR A 41 1.22 0.68 -13.44
N ARG A 42 -0.04 0.87 -13.86
CA ARG A 42 -1.21 0.39 -13.09
C ARG A 42 -1.20 -1.12 -12.86
N MET A 43 -0.72 -1.91 -13.83
CA MET A 43 -0.61 -3.36 -13.65
C MET A 43 0.49 -3.75 -12.66
N LEU A 44 1.67 -3.13 -12.74
CA LEU A 44 2.75 -3.36 -11.77
C LEU A 44 2.35 -2.98 -10.34
N TYR A 45 1.56 -1.91 -10.19
CA TYR A 45 1.07 -1.47 -8.89
C TYR A 45 0.11 -2.47 -8.22
N SER A 46 -0.61 -3.28 -9.00
CA SER A 46 -1.52 -4.30 -8.45
C SER A 46 -0.76 -5.39 -7.69
N GLU A 47 0.42 -5.78 -8.15
CA GLU A 47 1.24 -6.81 -7.51
C GLU A 47 1.93 -6.30 -6.24
N ILE A 48 2.31 -5.02 -6.24
CA ILE A 48 2.82 -4.36 -5.03
C ILE A 48 1.72 -4.27 -3.97
N GLN A 49 0.49 -3.92 -4.37
CA GLN A 49 -0.65 -3.82 -3.44
C GLN A 49 -1.01 -5.15 -2.80
N SER A 50 -0.94 -6.27 -3.54
CA SER A 50 -1.22 -7.59 -2.95
C SER A 50 -0.16 -7.98 -1.91
N LEU A 51 1.12 -7.75 -2.20
CA LEU A 51 2.21 -8.01 -1.26
C LEU A 51 2.13 -7.14 -0.01
N GLN A 52 1.78 -5.85 -0.16
CA GLN A 52 1.54 -4.94 0.96
C GLN A 52 0.38 -5.41 1.83
N THR A 53 -0.72 -5.87 1.22
CA THR A 53 -1.87 -6.38 1.98
C THR A 53 -1.49 -7.59 2.83
N GLU A 54 -0.63 -8.49 2.32
CA GLU A 54 -0.16 -9.64 3.07
C GLU A 54 0.78 -9.24 4.21
N GLN A 55 1.67 -8.27 3.96
CA GLN A 55 2.52 -7.69 5.01
C GLN A 55 1.68 -7.09 6.13
N ASP A 56 0.70 -6.23 5.81
CA ASP A 56 -0.17 -5.59 6.78
C ASP A 56 -0.94 -6.62 7.64
N ARG A 57 -1.35 -7.73 7.01
CA ARG A 57 -2.01 -8.84 7.71
C ARG A 57 -1.07 -9.49 8.72
N LEU A 58 0.15 -9.84 8.31
CA LEU A 58 1.14 -10.48 9.18
C LEU A 58 1.53 -9.58 10.34
N ASP A 59 1.71 -8.28 10.09
CA ASP A 59 2.04 -7.30 11.12
C ASP A 59 0.90 -7.19 12.15
N SER A 60 -0.35 -7.16 11.72
CA SER A 60 -1.50 -7.16 12.63
C SER A 60 -1.57 -8.42 13.50
N ASP A 61 -1.27 -9.59 12.92
CA ASP A 61 -1.28 -10.84 13.68
C ASP A 61 -0.10 -10.90 14.66
N TYR A 62 1.06 -10.36 14.29
CA TYR A 62 2.20 -10.22 15.19
C TYR A 62 1.92 -9.27 16.35
N GLU A 63 1.29 -8.13 16.09
CA GLU A 63 0.88 -7.18 17.15
C GLU A 63 -0.07 -7.84 18.16
N LYS A 64 -1.04 -8.64 17.69
CA LYS A 64 -1.93 -9.40 18.57
C LYS A 64 -1.15 -10.39 19.44
N LEU A 65 -0.25 -11.16 18.84
CA LEU A 65 0.59 -12.11 19.57
C LEU A 65 1.47 -11.41 20.62
N LEU A 66 1.98 -10.22 20.31
CA LEU A 66 2.78 -9.44 21.25
C LEU A 66 1.92 -8.95 22.43
N LEU A 67 0.68 -8.53 22.17
CA LEU A 67 -0.27 -8.16 23.21
C LEU A 67 -0.61 -9.37 24.10
N GLU A 68 -0.85 -10.54 23.50
CA GLU A 68 -1.06 -11.79 24.24
C GLU A 68 0.16 -12.11 25.12
N GLN A 69 1.37 -12.10 24.57
CA GLN A 69 2.58 -12.40 25.34
C GLN A 69 2.82 -11.39 26.47
N SER A 70 2.60 -10.10 26.22
CA SER A 70 2.77 -9.06 27.24
C SER A 70 1.75 -9.20 28.38
N ALA A 71 0.51 -9.60 28.09
CA ALA A 71 -0.49 -9.89 29.10
C ALA A 71 -0.07 -11.07 29.99
N TRP A 72 0.43 -12.16 29.39
CA TRP A 72 0.91 -13.31 30.16
C TRP A 72 2.15 -12.98 31.00
N ALA A 73 3.09 -12.21 30.46
CA ALA A 73 4.27 -11.75 31.20
C ALA A 73 3.89 -10.85 32.39
N ALA A 74 2.87 -9.99 32.23
CA ALA A 74 2.34 -9.20 33.33
C ALA A 74 1.72 -10.09 34.42
N TYR A 75 0.94 -11.11 34.05
CA TYR A 75 0.39 -12.07 35.02
C TYR A 75 1.46 -12.87 35.77
N THR A 76 2.45 -13.43 35.06
CA THR A 76 3.55 -14.17 35.69
C THR A 76 4.33 -13.29 36.66
N ARG A 77 4.61 -12.04 36.28
CA ARG A 77 5.29 -11.08 37.15
C ARG A 77 4.46 -10.70 38.37
N VAL A 78 3.14 -10.59 38.22
CA VAL A 78 2.23 -10.34 39.36
C VAL A 78 2.17 -11.54 40.29
N ASP A 79 2.14 -12.78 39.79
CA ASP A 79 2.17 -13.99 40.63
C ASP A 79 3.48 -14.08 41.42
N GLU A 80 4.63 -13.85 40.76
CA GLU A 80 5.93 -13.80 41.45
C GLU A 80 5.97 -12.70 42.52
N LEU A 81 5.54 -11.48 42.19
CA LEU A 81 5.49 -10.37 43.17
C LEU A 81 4.56 -10.68 44.34
N SER A 82 3.43 -11.35 44.10
CA SER A 82 2.48 -11.76 45.14
C SER A 82 3.03 -12.88 46.04
N ARG A 83 3.86 -13.77 45.49
CA ARG A 83 4.52 -14.83 46.25
C ARG A 83 5.69 -14.28 47.06
N ASP A 84 6.53 -13.45 46.46
CA ASP A 84 7.76 -12.97 47.09
C ASP A 84 7.53 -11.81 48.06
N GLU A 85 6.73 -10.78 47.71
CA GLU A 85 6.50 -9.64 48.60
C GLU A 85 5.35 -9.87 49.60
N LEU A 86 4.31 -10.61 49.20
CA LEU A 86 3.12 -10.81 50.03
C LEU A 86 3.07 -12.21 50.69
N ASN A 87 4.05 -13.09 50.44
CA ASN A 87 4.16 -14.44 51.03
C ASN A 87 2.87 -15.27 50.83
N MET A 88 2.14 -15.03 49.73
CA MET A 88 0.88 -15.71 49.47
C MET A 88 1.13 -17.19 49.09
N VAL A 89 0.68 -18.09 49.97
CA VAL A 89 0.69 -19.55 49.74
C VAL A 89 -0.65 -19.95 49.11
N SER A 90 -0.62 -20.83 48.11
CA SER A 90 -1.85 -21.37 47.52
C SER A 90 -2.64 -22.12 48.60
N PRO A 91 -3.89 -21.73 48.91
CA PRO A 91 -4.64 -22.31 50.01
C PRO A 91 -4.94 -23.78 49.73
N ASP A 92 -4.71 -24.62 50.74
CA ASP A 92 -5.02 -26.05 50.68
C ASP A 92 -6.54 -26.26 50.58
N THR A 93 -6.95 -27.40 50.02
CA THR A 93 -8.32 -27.67 49.52
C THR A 93 -9.43 -27.47 50.57
N ASP A 94 -9.06 -27.44 51.86
CA ASP A 94 -9.96 -27.27 53.01
C ASP A 94 -10.32 -25.80 53.33
N ALA A 95 -9.70 -24.82 52.66
CA ALA A 95 -9.91 -23.38 52.90
C ALA A 95 -10.78 -22.68 51.85
N ILE A 96 -11.51 -23.43 51.02
CA ILE A 96 -12.40 -22.87 49.99
C ILE A 96 -13.82 -22.74 50.57
N VAL A 97 -14.19 -21.52 51.01
CA VAL A 97 -15.56 -21.21 51.41
C VAL A 97 -16.34 -20.75 50.18
N MET A 98 -17.22 -21.62 49.67
CA MET A 98 -18.09 -21.31 48.55
C MET A 98 -19.26 -20.44 49.04
N VAL A 99 -19.25 -19.15 48.70
CA VAL A 99 -20.36 -18.26 49.02
C VAL A 99 -21.49 -18.52 48.04
N GLN A 100 -22.52 -19.24 48.48
CA GLN A 100 -23.76 -19.40 47.75
C GLN A 100 -24.63 -18.15 47.94
N LYS A 101 -25.17 -17.66 46.82
CA LYS A 101 -25.97 -16.44 46.73
C LYS A 101 -27.33 -16.59 47.39
#